data_AF-A0A952NPD1-F1
#
_entry.id   AF-A0A952NPD1-F1
#
_cell.length_a   1.000
_cell.length_b   1.000
_cell.length_c   1.000
_cell.angle_alpha   90.00
_cell.angle_beta   90.00
_cell.angle_gamma   90.00
#
_symmetry.space_group_name_H-M   'P 1'
#
loop_
_entity.id
_entity.type
_entity.pdbx_description
1 polymer ?
#
loop_
_entity_poly.entity_id
_entity_poly.type
_entity_poly.pdbx_seq_one_letter_code
_entity_poly.pdbx_strand_id
1 'polypeptide(L)'
;MTSIKTAIKYSLGTFVLTLLLGASIAQAGLLYPYNRLALKDLDQMNALIRDKINESRKTKGDQVIPLKEALQAIYARPNEDFMIEKVISNLRNELDEHDAYEESMRALVKEAIGALNNPKAFGAVPQATYAIFLENIVAEFKPKANENFERSVLEDIRKAKISVTKAAENERRLRMMKGTPSPSELADQALKPVEELEKKKKEEAEKAAKEK
;
A
#
# COMPACT_ATOMS: atom_id res chain seq x y z
N MET A 1 56.24 63.92 -17.35
CA MET A 1 54.85 64.30 -16.97
C MET A 1 53.95 63.11 -17.19
N THR A 2 53.12 62.79 -16.18
CA THR A 2 51.87 61.97 -16.20
C THR A 2 51.97 60.52 -16.74
N SER A 3 52.00 59.45 -15.95
CA SER A 3 51.10 58.95 -14.87
C SER A 3 49.81 58.26 -15.38
N ILE A 4 49.47 57.13 -14.71
CA ILE A 4 48.13 56.58 -14.39
C ILE A 4 47.65 55.26 -15.07
N LYS A 5 47.80 54.17 -14.28
CA LYS A 5 46.81 53.15 -13.80
C LYS A 5 46.15 52.08 -14.70
N THR A 6 45.88 50.96 -14.00
CA THR A 6 44.79 49.95 -14.13
C THR A 6 44.99 48.83 -15.17
N ALA A 7 44.66 47.54 -14.95
CA ALA A 7 43.88 46.86 -13.92
C ALA A 7 44.26 45.36 -13.86
N ILE A 8 44.29 44.79 -12.65
CA ILE A 8 44.35 43.34 -12.38
C ILE A 8 42.93 42.79 -12.56
N LYS A 9 42.73 41.85 -13.49
CA LYS A 9 41.47 41.12 -13.65
C LYS A 9 41.55 39.76 -12.97
N TYR A 10 40.64 39.56 -12.04
CA TYR A 10 40.37 38.37 -11.25
C TYR A 10 40.01 37.17 -12.13
N SER A 11 40.69 36.03 -11.91
CA SER A 11 40.23 34.71 -12.33
C SER A 11 40.15 33.85 -11.08
N LEU A 12 39.00 33.89 -10.41
CA LEU A 12 38.68 33.03 -9.28
C LEU A 12 37.53 32.15 -9.74
N GLY A 13 37.89 30.98 -10.27
CA GLY A 13 36.95 29.98 -10.75
C GLY A 13 36.13 29.42 -9.60
N THR A 14 34.86 29.79 -9.56
CA THR A 14 33.83 29.21 -8.70
C THR A 14 33.51 27.80 -9.19
N PHE A 15 34.22 26.80 -8.68
CA PHE A 15 33.90 25.39 -8.90
C PHE A 15 32.78 24.99 -7.93
N VAL A 16 31.55 25.31 -8.30
CA VAL A 16 30.34 24.85 -7.62
C VAL A 16 30.10 23.40 -8.04
N LEU A 17 30.69 22.45 -7.31
CA LEU A 17 30.42 21.03 -7.43
C LEU A 17 29.10 20.71 -6.71
N THR A 18 27.99 21.01 -7.36
CA THR A 18 26.65 20.52 -6.97
C THR A 18 26.58 19.04 -7.27
N LEU A 19 27.05 18.20 -6.35
CA LEU A 19 26.85 16.76 -6.44
C LEU A 19 25.36 16.48 -6.18
N LEU A 20 24.62 16.27 -7.27
CA LEU A 20 23.25 15.78 -7.27
C LEU A 20 23.17 14.48 -6.45
N LEU A 21 22.70 14.59 -5.21
CA LEU A 21 22.00 13.49 -4.53
C LEU A 21 20.64 13.34 -5.21
N GLY A 22 20.65 12.77 -6.41
CA GLY A 22 19.46 12.18 -7.01
C GLY A 22 19.09 10.93 -6.23
N ALA A 23 18.45 11.12 -5.07
CA ALA A 23 17.65 10.07 -4.49
C ALA A 23 16.61 9.72 -5.55
N SER A 24 16.82 8.58 -6.22
CA SER A 24 15.81 7.91 -7.02
C SER A 24 14.66 7.61 -6.07
N ILE A 25 13.71 8.53 -5.96
CA ILE A 25 12.38 8.22 -5.46
C ILE A 25 11.83 7.32 -6.54
N ALA A 26 12.08 6.01 -6.40
CA ALA A 26 11.37 4.98 -7.13
C ALA A 26 9.92 5.11 -6.68
N GLN A 27 9.22 6.05 -7.31
CA GLN A 27 7.79 6.23 -7.20
C GLN A 27 7.20 5.08 -8.02
N ALA A 28 7.29 3.88 -7.44
CA ALA A 28 6.49 2.74 -7.85
C ALA A 28 5.04 3.19 -7.62
N GLY A 29 4.46 3.75 -8.67
CA GLY A 29 3.11 4.26 -8.68
C GLY A 29 2.16 3.12 -8.96
N LEU A 30 0.92 3.30 -8.51
CA LEU A 30 -0.22 2.46 -8.84
C LEU A 30 -0.23 2.07 -10.34
N LEU A 31 0.08 0.81 -10.63
CA LEU A 31 0.20 0.34 -12.02
C LEU A 31 -1.17 0.21 -12.69
N TYR A 32 -2.18 -0.19 -11.93
CA TYR A 32 -3.54 -0.41 -12.43
C TYR A 32 -4.57 0.31 -11.54
N PRO A 33 -5.32 1.29 -12.07
CA PRO A 33 -6.41 1.90 -11.33
C PRO A 33 -7.61 0.96 -11.21
N TYR A 34 -8.37 1.09 -10.11
CA TYR A 34 -9.49 0.20 -9.80
C TYR A 34 -10.53 0.13 -10.92
N ASN A 35 -10.77 1.24 -11.64
CA ASN A 35 -11.77 1.32 -12.70
C ASN A 35 -11.43 0.47 -13.93
N ARG A 36 -10.15 0.16 -14.15
CA ARG A 36 -9.71 -0.80 -15.18
C ARG A 36 -9.78 -2.23 -14.66
N LEU A 37 -9.43 -2.44 -13.39
CA LEU A 37 -9.45 -3.76 -12.76
C LEU A 37 -10.87 -4.29 -12.54
N ALA A 38 -11.82 -3.40 -12.24
CA ALA A 38 -13.23 -3.75 -12.06
C ALA A 38 -13.88 -4.35 -13.30
N LEU A 39 -13.33 -4.08 -14.50
CA LEU A 39 -13.82 -4.62 -15.76
C LEU A 39 -13.20 -5.99 -16.11
N LYS A 40 -12.22 -6.45 -15.33
CA LYS A 40 -11.56 -7.74 -15.57
C LYS A 40 -12.37 -8.87 -14.94
N ASP A 41 -12.66 -9.86 -15.77
CA ASP A 41 -13.20 -11.14 -15.34
C ASP A 41 -12.11 -12.05 -14.76
N LEU A 42 -12.51 -13.26 -14.34
CA LEU A 42 -11.62 -14.23 -13.70
C LEU A 42 -10.47 -14.66 -14.63
N ASP A 43 -10.74 -14.88 -15.91
CA ASP A 43 -9.75 -15.34 -16.87
C ASP A 43 -8.71 -14.24 -17.14
N GLN A 44 -9.17 -12.99 -17.28
CA GLN A 44 -8.32 -11.83 -17.46
C GLN A 44 -7.48 -11.51 -16.21
N MET A 45 -8.02 -11.70 -15.00
CA MET A 45 -7.27 -11.56 -13.76
C MET A 45 -6.21 -12.67 -13.62
N ASN A 46 -6.58 -13.92 -13.92
CA ASN A 46 -5.63 -15.04 -13.92
C ASN A 46 -4.53 -14.88 -14.96
N ALA A 47 -4.86 -14.35 -16.15
CA ALA A 47 -3.88 -14.03 -17.18
C ALA A 47 -2.90 -12.96 -16.68
N LEU A 48 -3.40 -11.86 -16.11
CA LEU A 48 -2.58 -10.79 -15.55
C LEU A 48 -1.59 -11.30 -14.50
N ILE A 49 -2.05 -12.14 -13.57
CA ILE A 49 -1.21 -12.70 -12.51
C ILE A 49 -0.14 -13.62 -13.10
N ARG A 50 -0.54 -14.50 -14.02
CA ARG A 50 0.38 -15.42 -14.69
C ARG A 50 1.45 -14.68 -15.49
N ASP A 51 1.08 -13.60 -16.17
CA ASP A 51 2.01 -12.76 -16.92
C ASP A 51 3.05 -12.14 -15.97
N LYS A 52 2.62 -11.65 -14.80
CA LYS A 52 3.53 -11.10 -13.79
C LYS A 52 4.42 -12.14 -13.11
N ILE A 53 3.91 -13.34 -12.86
CA ILE A 53 4.73 -14.47 -12.39
C ILE A 53 5.78 -14.85 -13.45
N ASN A 54 5.37 -14.93 -14.72
CA ASN A 54 6.30 -15.20 -15.82
C ASN A 54 7.34 -14.10 -15.98
N GLU A 55 6.97 -12.84 -15.78
CA GLU A 55 7.88 -11.69 -15.79
C GLU A 55 8.89 -11.78 -14.66
N SER A 56 8.45 -12.09 -13.44
CA SER A 56 9.30 -12.33 -12.27
C SER A 56 10.35 -13.41 -12.54
N ARG A 57 9.93 -14.58 -13.05
CA ARG A 57 10.84 -15.70 -13.37
C ARG A 57 11.86 -15.39 -14.46
N LYS A 58 11.52 -14.50 -15.40
CA LYS A 58 12.43 -14.09 -16.50
C LYS A 58 13.35 -12.93 -16.12
N THR A 59 13.05 -12.24 -15.03
CA THR A 59 13.81 -11.07 -14.58
C THR A 59 15.13 -11.52 -13.99
N LYS A 60 16.23 -10.95 -14.48
CA LYS A 60 17.60 -11.21 -13.96
C LYS A 60 17.93 -10.42 -12.68
N GLY A 61 17.07 -9.45 -12.33
CA GLY A 61 17.19 -8.59 -11.17
C GLY A 61 16.23 -9.01 -10.06
N ASP A 62 15.58 -8.04 -9.44
CA ASP A 62 14.62 -8.28 -8.37
C ASP A 62 13.33 -8.94 -8.89
N GLN A 63 13.21 -10.23 -8.64
CA GLN A 63 12.06 -11.06 -9.05
C GLN A 63 10.79 -10.73 -8.25
N VAL A 64 10.90 -10.02 -7.12
CA VAL A 64 9.75 -9.67 -6.27
C VAL A 64 8.95 -8.51 -6.87
N ILE A 65 9.56 -7.62 -7.64
CA ILE A 65 8.89 -6.42 -8.18
C ILE A 65 7.62 -6.77 -8.98
N PRO A 66 7.66 -7.65 -10.00
CA PRO A 66 6.45 -7.99 -10.75
C PRO A 66 5.38 -8.68 -9.88
N LEU A 67 5.80 -9.45 -8.88
CA LEU A 67 4.88 -10.13 -7.95
C LEU A 67 4.17 -9.11 -7.04
N LYS A 68 4.90 -8.12 -6.54
CA LYS A 68 4.34 -7.01 -5.76
C LYS A 68 3.34 -6.18 -6.58
N GLU A 69 3.63 -5.95 -7.87
CA GLU A 69 2.69 -5.29 -8.78
C GLU A 69 1.40 -6.09 -8.99
N ALA A 70 1.51 -7.41 -9.15
CA ALA A 70 0.35 -8.30 -9.22
C ALA A 70 -0.46 -8.26 -7.91
N LEU A 71 0.23 -8.25 -6.77
CA LEU A 71 -0.39 -8.19 -5.45
C LEU A 71 -1.18 -6.88 -5.29
N GLN A 72 -0.58 -5.75 -5.67
CA GLN A 72 -1.25 -4.46 -5.70
C GLN A 72 -2.49 -4.51 -6.59
N ALA A 73 -2.40 -5.10 -7.80
CA ALA A 73 -3.50 -5.18 -8.74
C ALA A 73 -4.68 -6.02 -8.20
N ILE A 74 -4.42 -7.14 -7.54
CA ILE A 74 -5.45 -8.00 -6.94
C ILE A 74 -6.24 -7.22 -5.90
N TYR A 75 -5.53 -6.63 -4.92
CA TYR A 75 -6.19 -5.92 -3.82
C TYR A 75 -6.75 -4.55 -4.24
N ALA A 76 -6.27 -3.93 -5.31
CA ALA A 76 -6.83 -2.68 -5.85
C ALA A 76 -8.17 -2.88 -6.60
N ARG A 77 -8.55 -4.12 -6.91
CA ARG A 77 -9.82 -4.45 -7.57
C ARG A 77 -10.95 -4.53 -6.54
N PRO A 78 -12.13 -3.92 -6.79
CA PRO A 78 -13.32 -4.19 -5.96
C PRO A 78 -13.61 -5.69 -5.85
N ASN A 79 -13.83 -6.20 -4.62
CA ASN A 79 -13.94 -7.64 -4.35
C ASN A 79 -15.38 -8.11 -4.04
N GLU A 80 -16.37 -7.63 -4.80
CA GLU A 80 -17.78 -7.99 -4.56
C GLU A 80 -18.14 -9.42 -5.02
N ASP A 81 -17.34 -9.95 -5.94
CA ASP A 81 -17.47 -11.25 -6.58
C ASP A 81 -16.47 -12.27 -6.03
N PHE A 82 -15.82 -11.99 -4.89
CA PHE A 82 -14.82 -12.84 -4.25
C PHE A 82 -13.68 -13.23 -5.21
N MET A 83 -13.18 -12.25 -5.98
CA MET A 83 -12.10 -12.43 -6.94
C MET A 83 -10.77 -12.69 -6.26
N ILE A 84 -10.48 -12.02 -5.14
CA ILE A 84 -9.20 -12.14 -4.42
C ILE A 84 -8.99 -13.61 -4.03
N GLU A 85 -9.99 -14.22 -3.40
CA GLU A 85 -9.99 -15.61 -2.92
C GLU A 85 -9.74 -16.62 -4.06
N LYS A 86 -10.21 -16.30 -5.27
CA LYS A 86 -10.07 -17.17 -6.45
C LYS A 86 -8.69 -17.13 -7.07
N VAL A 87 -7.94 -16.03 -6.91
CA VAL A 87 -6.71 -15.78 -7.68
C VAL A 87 -5.45 -15.62 -6.84
N ILE A 88 -5.58 -15.28 -5.54
CA ILE A 88 -4.45 -14.91 -4.69
C ILE A 88 -3.50 -16.08 -4.41
N SER A 89 -3.99 -17.31 -4.33
CA SER A 89 -3.21 -18.47 -3.89
C SER A 89 -1.96 -18.70 -4.73
N ASN A 90 -2.07 -18.58 -6.06
CA ASN A 90 -0.94 -18.78 -6.97
C ASN A 90 0.13 -17.70 -6.77
N LEU A 91 -0.28 -16.46 -6.56
CA LEU A 91 0.64 -15.35 -6.35
C LEU A 91 1.30 -15.42 -4.97
N ARG A 92 0.53 -15.79 -3.94
CA ARG A 92 1.04 -15.95 -2.58
C ARG A 92 2.13 -17.01 -2.52
N ASN A 93 1.91 -18.17 -3.14
CA ASN A 93 2.92 -19.22 -3.20
C ASN A 93 4.22 -18.72 -3.84
N GLU A 94 4.15 -17.99 -4.95
CA GLU A 94 5.35 -17.43 -5.60
C GLU A 94 6.06 -16.40 -4.71
N LEU A 95 5.31 -15.54 -4.00
CA LEU A 95 5.89 -14.59 -3.05
C LEU A 95 6.52 -15.27 -1.83
N ASP A 96 5.90 -16.34 -1.34
CA ASP A 96 6.40 -17.14 -0.22
C ASP A 96 7.67 -17.91 -0.61
N GLU A 97 7.80 -18.37 -1.87
CA GLU A 97 9.06 -18.94 -2.41
C GLU A 97 10.24 -17.95 -2.36
N HIS A 98 9.96 -16.65 -2.32
CA HIS A 98 10.93 -15.58 -2.18
C HIS A 98 11.00 -14.99 -0.76
N ASP A 99 10.29 -15.56 0.22
CA ASP A 99 10.12 -15.01 1.58
C ASP A 99 9.64 -13.54 1.60
N ALA A 100 8.95 -13.12 0.54
CA ALA A 100 8.70 -11.71 0.23
C ALA A 100 7.24 -11.28 0.43
N TYR A 101 6.33 -12.19 0.80
CA TYR A 101 4.90 -11.90 0.93
C TYR A 101 4.63 -10.82 1.98
N GLU A 102 5.09 -11.03 3.21
CA GLU A 102 4.85 -10.09 4.32
C GLU A 102 5.49 -8.72 4.06
N GLU A 103 6.73 -8.71 3.56
CA GLU A 103 7.45 -7.48 3.24
C GLU A 103 6.75 -6.70 2.11
N SER A 104 6.38 -7.38 1.04
CA SER A 104 5.65 -6.78 -0.09
C SER A 104 4.33 -6.19 0.36
N MET A 105 3.60 -6.90 1.21
CA MET A 105 2.33 -6.43 1.74
C MET A 105 2.51 -5.18 2.63
N ARG A 106 3.49 -5.18 3.55
CA ARG A 106 3.79 -4.01 4.38
C ARG A 106 4.21 -2.81 3.54
N ALA A 107 5.03 -3.03 2.50
CA ALA A 107 5.46 -1.98 1.60
C ALA A 107 4.27 -1.34 0.87
N LEU A 108 3.36 -2.16 0.32
CA LEU A 108 2.17 -1.69 -0.37
C LEU A 108 1.18 -0.98 0.57
N VAL A 109 0.99 -1.48 1.79
CA VAL A 109 0.15 -0.80 2.79
C VAL A 109 0.73 0.56 3.16
N LYS A 110 2.04 0.65 3.39
CA LYS A 110 2.72 1.94 3.66
C LYS A 110 2.61 2.90 2.48
N GLU A 111 2.77 2.41 1.26
CA GLU A 111 2.58 3.19 0.03
C GLU A 111 1.15 3.75 -0.07
N ALA A 112 0.14 2.91 0.14
CA ALA A 112 -1.27 3.30 0.12
C ALA A 112 -1.60 4.33 1.22
N ILE A 113 -1.11 4.11 2.45
CA ILE A 113 -1.25 5.06 3.56
C ILE A 113 -0.60 6.41 3.18
N GLY A 114 0.63 6.38 2.67
CA GLY A 114 1.36 7.58 2.27
C GLY A 114 0.64 8.36 1.17
N ALA A 115 0.06 7.65 0.19
CA ALA A 115 -0.69 8.25 -0.89
C ALA A 115 -1.99 8.92 -0.41
N LEU A 116 -2.73 8.26 0.49
CA LEU A 116 -3.98 8.80 1.03
C LEU A 116 -3.75 9.96 2.01
N ASN A 117 -2.65 9.93 2.76
CA ASN A 117 -2.27 11.04 3.66
C ASN A 117 -1.64 12.22 2.92
N ASN A 118 -1.32 12.10 1.63
CA ASN A 118 -0.84 13.18 0.78
C ASN A 118 -1.78 13.43 -0.42
N PRO A 119 -3.02 13.88 -0.18
CA PRO A 119 -4.03 14.00 -1.23
C PRO A 119 -3.71 15.04 -2.32
N LYS A 120 -2.72 15.92 -2.10
CA LYS A 120 -2.29 16.90 -3.10
C LYS A 120 -1.42 16.27 -4.20
N ALA A 121 -0.71 15.19 -3.89
CA ALA A 121 0.15 14.50 -4.83
C ALA A 121 -0.59 13.50 -5.72
N PHE A 122 -1.80 13.08 -5.33
CA PHE A 122 -2.57 12.03 -5.99
C PHE A 122 -3.96 12.53 -6.37
N GLY A 123 -4.38 12.29 -7.61
CA GLY A 123 -5.74 12.62 -8.06
C GLY A 123 -6.83 11.75 -7.43
N ALA A 124 -8.08 12.01 -7.78
CA ALA A 124 -9.24 11.29 -7.23
C ALA A 124 -9.22 9.78 -7.52
N VAL A 125 -8.84 9.37 -8.74
CA VAL A 125 -8.80 7.94 -9.14
C VAL A 125 -7.73 7.15 -8.39
N PRO A 126 -6.46 7.59 -8.29
CA PRO A 126 -5.48 6.90 -7.46
C PRO A 126 -5.87 6.83 -5.98
N GLN A 127 -6.40 7.91 -5.40
CA GLN A 127 -6.89 7.90 -4.02
C GLN A 127 -8.02 6.88 -3.83
N ALA A 128 -9.01 6.86 -4.71
CA ALA A 128 -10.08 5.86 -4.67
C ALA A 128 -9.52 4.43 -4.80
N THR A 129 -8.50 4.23 -5.64
CA THR A 129 -7.86 2.92 -5.79
C THR A 129 -7.16 2.48 -4.52
N TYR A 130 -6.36 3.34 -3.87
CA TYR A 130 -5.71 3.01 -2.60
C TYR A 130 -6.69 2.82 -1.46
N ALA A 131 -7.82 3.54 -1.46
CA ALA A 131 -8.88 3.32 -0.49
C ALA A 131 -9.51 1.93 -0.64
N ILE A 132 -9.81 1.50 -1.88
CA ILE A 132 -10.29 0.14 -2.18
C ILE A 132 -9.23 -0.90 -1.80
N PHE A 133 -7.96 -0.64 -2.12
CA PHE A 133 -6.84 -1.50 -1.73
C PHE A 133 -6.82 -1.77 -0.23
N LEU A 134 -6.83 -0.72 0.60
CA LEU A 134 -6.80 -0.88 2.05
C LEU A 134 -8.10 -1.50 2.60
N GLU A 135 -9.26 -1.18 2.03
CA GLU A 135 -10.53 -1.81 2.40
C GLU A 135 -10.49 -3.34 2.19
N ASN A 136 -9.99 -3.78 1.04
CA ASN A 136 -9.87 -5.21 0.74
C ASN A 136 -8.84 -5.90 1.66
N ILE A 137 -7.74 -5.24 1.99
CA ILE A 137 -6.77 -5.75 2.97
C ILE A 137 -7.41 -5.92 4.34
N VAL A 138 -8.15 -4.91 4.81
CA VAL A 138 -8.85 -4.99 6.10
C VAL A 138 -9.86 -6.13 6.09
N ALA A 139 -10.60 -6.31 5.00
CA ALA A 139 -11.57 -7.40 4.87
C ALA A 139 -10.91 -8.78 4.94
N GLU A 140 -9.80 -8.98 4.23
CA GLU A 140 -9.03 -10.24 4.22
C GLU A 140 -8.38 -10.54 5.57
N PHE A 141 -7.87 -9.51 6.26
CA PHE A 141 -7.12 -9.68 7.51
C PHE A 141 -8.00 -9.72 8.75
N LYS A 142 -9.22 -9.19 8.68
CA LYS A 142 -10.21 -9.22 9.77
C LYS A 142 -10.40 -10.61 10.40
N PRO A 143 -10.63 -11.72 9.65
CA PRO A 143 -10.77 -13.03 10.27
C PRO A 143 -9.50 -13.54 10.96
N LYS A 144 -8.33 -12.96 10.65
CA LYS A 144 -7.01 -13.32 11.18
C LYS A 144 -6.42 -12.22 12.06
N ALA A 145 -7.23 -11.29 12.57
CA ALA A 145 -6.76 -10.16 13.37
C ALA A 145 -6.09 -10.56 14.71
N ASN A 146 -6.14 -11.84 15.08
CA ASN A 146 -5.41 -12.44 16.20
C ASN A 146 -3.97 -12.86 15.84
N GLU A 147 -3.63 -12.96 14.56
CA GLU A 147 -2.29 -13.30 14.08
C GLU A 147 -1.38 -12.07 14.11
N ASN A 148 -0.10 -12.26 14.47
CA ASN A 148 0.82 -11.15 14.74
C ASN A 148 1.01 -10.24 13.52
N PHE A 149 1.17 -10.85 12.33
CA PHE A 149 1.40 -10.12 11.09
C PHE A 149 0.17 -9.27 10.70
N GLU A 150 -0.98 -9.92 10.53
CA GLU A 150 -2.24 -9.31 10.13
C GLU A 150 -2.67 -8.23 11.12
N ARG A 151 -2.56 -8.50 12.43
CA ARG A 151 -2.83 -7.52 13.47
C ARG A 151 -1.95 -6.29 13.32
N SER A 152 -0.65 -6.47 13.11
CA SER A 152 0.29 -5.34 12.96
C SER A 152 -0.06 -4.47 11.75
N VAL A 153 -0.49 -5.08 10.64
CA VAL A 153 -0.93 -4.36 9.44
C VAL A 153 -2.23 -3.60 9.71
N LEU A 154 -3.22 -4.22 10.36
CA LEU A 154 -4.46 -3.55 10.75
C LEU A 154 -4.20 -2.38 11.70
N GLU A 155 -3.26 -2.53 12.63
CA GLU A 155 -2.87 -1.44 13.52
C GLU A 155 -2.24 -0.27 12.77
N ASP A 156 -1.37 -0.52 11.80
CA ASP A 156 -0.77 0.53 10.97
C ASP A 156 -1.85 1.31 10.21
N ILE A 157 -2.82 0.61 9.62
CA ILE A 157 -3.96 1.23 8.91
C ILE A 157 -4.84 2.04 9.87
N ARG A 158 -5.14 1.52 11.07
CA ARG A 158 -5.90 2.23 12.10
C ARG A 158 -5.19 3.50 12.56
N LYS A 159 -3.89 3.40 12.89
CA LYS A 159 -3.07 4.51 13.41
C LYS A 159 -2.87 5.61 12.38
N ALA A 160 -2.93 5.29 11.09
CA ALA A 160 -2.75 6.24 10.00
C ALA A 160 -3.83 7.34 9.91
N LYS A 161 -5.01 7.16 10.54
CA LYS A 161 -6.14 8.12 10.55
C LYS A 161 -6.46 8.66 9.15
N ILE A 162 -6.63 7.73 8.22
CA ILE A 162 -6.78 7.99 6.79
C ILE A 162 -8.06 8.79 6.53
N SER A 163 -7.90 9.93 5.85
CA SER A 163 -9.00 10.74 5.33
C SER A 163 -8.94 10.74 3.80
N VAL A 164 -10.03 10.29 3.17
CA VAL A 164 -10.16 10.32 1.71
C VAL A 164 -10.79 11.67 1.31
N THR A 165 -10.31 12.28 0.23
CA THR A 165 -10.89 13.55 -0.22
C THR A 165 -12.31 13.36 -0.76
N LYS A 166 -13.15 14.39 -0.62
CA LYS A 166 -14.50 14.41 -1.23
C LYS A 166 -14.48 14.14 -2.73
N ALA A 167 -13.41 14.54 -3.44
CA ALA A 167 -13.25 14.26 -4.86
C ALA A 167 -13.10 12.76 -5.13
N ALA A 168 -12.28 12.06 -4.35
CA ALA A 168 -12.11 10.61 -4.45
C ALA A 168 -13.36 9.85 -3.98
N GLU A 169 -14.03 10.31 -2.93
CA GLU A 169 -15.33 9.77 -2.49
C GLU A 169 -16.39 9.88 -3.61
N ASN A 170 -16.47 11.04 -4.26
CA ASN A 170 -17.38 11.27 -5.37
C ASN A 170 -17.00 10.43 -6.60
N GLU A 171 -15.72 10.32 -6.95
CA GLU A 171 -15.25 9.48 -8.04
C GLU A 171 -15.68 8.01 -7.84
N ARG A 172 -15.45 7.48 -6.63
CA ARG A 172 -15.89 6.12 -6.28
C ARG A 172 -17.41 5.99 -6.34
N ARG A 173 -18.14 6.94 -5.75
CA ARG A 173 -19.61 6.92 -5.74
C ARG A 173 -20.20 6.99 -7.13
N LEU A 174 -19.64 7.80 -8.03
CA LEU A 174 -20.13 7.92 -9.41
C LEU A 174 -19.92 6.63 -10.21
N ARG A 175 -18.80 5.93 -10.02
CA ARG A 175 -18.49 4.72 -10.79
C ARG A 175 -19.02 3.43 -10.20
N MET A 176 -19.12 3.36 -8.88
CA MET A 176 -19.47 2.13 -8.16
C MET A 176 -20.77 2.24 -7.39
N MET A 177 -21.38 3.42 -7.31
CA MET A 177 -22.58 3.68 -6.51
C MET A 177 -22.41 3.32 -5.02
N LYS A 178 -21.17 3.31 -4.54
CA LYS A 178 -20.80 2.96 -3.16
C LYS A 178 -20.15 4.13 -2.43
N GLY A 179 -20.41 4.20 -1.12
CA GLY A 179 -19.65 5.06 -0.23
C GLY A 179 -18.20 4.61 -0.11
N THR A 180 -17.35 5.50 0.41
CA THR A 180 -15.96 5.16 0.75
C THR A 180 -15.86 5.14 2.27
N PRO A 181 -16.09 4.00 2.94
CA PRO A 181 -15.80 3.91 4.37
C PRO A 181 -14.33 4.26 4.62
N SER A 182 -14.01 4.90 5.74
CA SER A 182 -12.61 5.18 6.06
C SER A 182 -11.88 3.87 6.32
N PRO A 183 -10.75 3.58 5.64
CA PRO A 183 -9.98 2.37 5.91
C PRO A 183 -9.53 2.26 7.37
N SER A 184 -9.24 3.38 8.03
CA SER A 184 -8.87 3.40 9.45
C SER A 184 -10.05 3.02 10.36
N GLU A 185 -11.27 3.44 10.03
CA GLU A 185 -12.48 3.04 10.77
C GLU A 185 -12.78 1.55 10.60
N LEU A 186 -12.61 1.02 9.39
CA LEU A 186 -12.76 -0.42 9.14
C LEU A 186 -11.73 -1.23 9.92
N ALA A 187 -10.47 -0.79 9.95
CA ALA A 187 -9.41 -1.44 10.72
C ALA A 187 -9.69 -1.40 12.24
N ASP A 188 -10.22 -0.29 12.76
CA ASP A 188 -10.67 -0.19 14.15
C ASP A 188 -11.78 -1.20 14.47
N GLN A 189 -12.78 -1.33 13.60
CA GLN A 189 -13.84 -2.33 13.75
C GLN A 189 -13.33 -3.77 13.66
N ALA A 190 -12.29 -4.02 12.86
CA ALA A 190 -11.67 -5.34 12.77
C ALA A 190 -10.90 -5.74 14.03
N LEU A 191 -10.29 -4.78 14.73
CA LEU A 191 -9.47 -5.04 15.93
C LEU A 191 -10.29 -5.12 17.23
N LYS A 192 -11.44 -4.45 17.33
CA LYS A 192 -12.29 -4.45 18.54
C LYS A 192 -12.59 -5.83 19.14
N PRO A 193 -13.06 -6.83 18.36
CA PRO A 193 -13.37 -8.15 18.93
C PRO A 193 -12.15 -8.83 19.56
N VAL A 194 -10.97 -8.63 18.96
CA VAL A 194 -9.71 -9.21 19.43
C VAL A 194 -9.29 -8.57 20.75
N GLU A 195 -9.36 -7.24 20.85
CA GLU A 195 -9.04 -6.50 22.07
C GLU A 195 -10.00 -6.85 23.22
N GLU A 196 -11.29 -7.05 22.93
CA GLU A 196 -12.28 -7.50 23.92
C GLU A 196 -11.97 -8.91 24.45
N LEU A 197 -11.59 -9.84 23.57
CA LEU A 197 -11.18 -11.19 23.96
C LEU A 197 -9.93 -11.18 24.83
N GLU A 198 -8.94 -10.34 24.51
CA GLU A 198 -7.72 -10.21 25.30
C GLU A 198 -7.98 -9.60 26.68
N LYS A 199 -8.86 -8.60 26.79
CA LYS A 199 -9.27 -8.04 28.08
C LYS A 199 -9.94 -9.09 28.96
N LYS A 200 -10.90 -9.84 28.41
CA LYS A 200 -11.57 -10.94 29.13
C LYS A 200 -10.57 -11.99 29.65
N LYS A 201 -9.63 -12.43 28.80
CA LYS A 201 -8.59 -13.39 29.20
C LYS A 201 -7.70 -12.87 30.34
N LYS A 202 -7.36 -11.58 30.33
CA LYS A 202 -6.57 -10.95 31.41
C LYS A 202 -7.35 -10.89 32.72
N GLU A 203 -8.63 -10.49 32.66
CA GLU A 203 -9.50 -10.44 33.84
C GLU A 203 -9.72 -11.83 34.46
N GLU A 204 -9.88 -12.88 33.64
CA GLU A 204 -9.99 -14.27 34.10
C GLU A 204 -8.68 -14.76 34.75
N ALA A 205 -7.53 -14.45 34.16
CA ALA A 205 -6.23 -14.81 34.71
C ALA A 205 -5.95 -14.12 36.05
N GLU A 206 -6.33 -12.84 36.19
CA GLU A 206 -6.18 -12.09 37.44
C GLU A 206 -7.10 -12.62 38.55
N LYS A 207 -8.32 -13.06 38.23
CA LYS A 207 -9.22 -13.71 39.19
C LYS A 207 -8.64 -15.04 39.67
N ALA A 208 -8.17 -15.88 38.74
CA ALA A 208 -7.56 -17.16 39.06
C ALA A 208 -6.26 -17.03 39.89
N ALA A 209 -5.54 -15.91 39.76
CA ALA A 209 -4.35 -15.61 40.57
C ALA A 209 -4.67 -15.14 42.00
N LYS A 210 -5.87 -14.58 42.24
CA LYS A 210 -6.31 -14.14 43.58
C LYS A 210 -6.94 -15.25 44.41
N GLU A 211 -7.32 -16.36 43.78
CA GLU A 211 -7.91 -17.55 44.43
C GLU A 211 -6.86 -18.62 44.80
N LYS A 212 -5.59 -18.41 44.46
CA LYS A 212 -4.45 -19.26 44.84
C LYS A 212 -3.63 -18.61 45.95
#